data_AF-A0A5J4TDN3-F1
#
_entry.id   AF-A0A5J4TDN3-F1
#
_cell.length_a   1.000
_cell.length_b   1.000
_cell.length_c   1.000
_cell.angle_alpha   90.00
_cell.angle_beta   90.00
_cell.angle_gamma   90.00
#
_symmetry.space_group_name_H-M   'P 1'
#
loop_
_entity.id
_entity.type
_entity.pdbx_description
1 polymer ?
#
loop_
_entity_poly.entity_id
_entity_poly.type
_entity_poly.pdbx_seq_one_letter_code
_entity_poly.pdbx_strand_id
1 'polypeptide(L)' 'MLKKSDDRVIRALGHGSFGSAFLVTEIASGKQLVWKRMTIVSKEDRRM' A
#
# COMPACT_ATOMS: atom_id res chain seq x y z
N MET A 1 -1.96 17.24 4.13
CA MET A 1 -2.26 16.32 3.00
C MET A 1 -1.14 15.29 2.98
N LEU A 2 -1.44 14.02 3.19
CA LEU A 2 -0.43 12.95 3.22
C LEU A 2 0.04 12.68 1.78
N LYS A 3 1.33 12.86 1.50
CA LYS A 3 1.90 12.58 0.18
C LYS A 3 2.64 11.26 0.21
N LYS A 4 2.62 10.56 -0.93
CA LYS A 4 3.38 9.32 -1.09
C LYS A 4 4.90 9.53 -0.88
N SER A 5 5.40 10.74 -1.12
CA SER A 5 6.81 11.11 -0.89
C SER A 5 7.18 11.21 0.58
N ASP A 6 6.20 11.29 1.49
CA ASP A 6 6.43 11.44 2.93
C ASP A 6 6.76 10.09 3.58
N ASP A 7 6.61 9.00 2.83
CA ASP A 7 6.82 7.62 3.27
C ASP A 7 7.85 6.90 2.41
N ARG A 8 8.65 6.05 3.04
CA ARG A 8 9.60 5.15 2.37
C ARG A 8 9.10 3.70 2.47
N VAL A 9 9.03 3.02 1.32
CA VAL A 9 8.73 1.59 1.29
C VAL A 9 9.93 0.79 1.81
N ILE A 10 9.69 -0.05 2.82
CA ILE A 10 10.70 -0.93 3.40
C ILE A 10 10.67 -2.28 2.69
N ARG A 11 9.52 -2.94 2.67
CA ARG A 11 9.36 -4.26 2.02
C ARG A 11 7.91 -4.57 1.66
N ALA A 12 7.72 -5.47 0.71
CA ALA A 12 6.42 -6.11 0.48
C ALA A 12 6.09 -7.05 1.65
N LEU A 13 4.82 -7.07 2.05
CA LEU A 13 4.28 -7.97 3.07
C LEU A 13 3.47 -9.12 2.46
N GLY A 14 3.02 -8.96 1.21
CA GLY A 14 2.29 -10.00 0.48
C GLY A 14 1.46 -9.41 -0.66
N HIS A 15 1.08 -10.28 -1.58
CA HIS A 15 0.19 -9.96 -2.70
C HIS A 15 -0.92 -11.00 -2.82
N GLY A 16 -2.08 -10.59 -3.30
CA GLY A 16 -3.20 -11.46 -3.63
C GLY A 16 -4.07 -10.84 -4.71
N SER A 17 -5.16 -11.51 -5.07
CA SER A 17 -6.09 -11.06 -6.13
C SER A 17 -6.58 -9.62 -5.94
N PHE A 18 -6.80 -9.19 -4.70
CA PHE A 18 -7.29 -7.85 -4.37
C PHE A 18 -6.21 -6.76 -4.37
N GLY A 19 -4.93 -7.13 -4.35
CA GLY A 19 -3.80 -6.20 -4.37
C GLY A 19 -2.67 -6.56 -3.42
N SER A 20 -1.83 -5.59 -3.09
CA SER A 20 -0.55 -5.79 -2.39
C SER A 20 -0.45 -4.96 -1.11
N ALA A 21 0.22 -5.51 -0.10
CA ALA A 21 0.52 -4.82 1.15
C ALA A 21 2.02 -4.54 1.27
N PHE A 22 2.36 -3.36 1.78
CA PHE A 22 3.75 -2.91 1.95
C PHE A 22 3.95 -2.36 3.36
N LEU A 23 5.07 -2.73 3.99
CA LEU A 23 5.56 -2.05 5.18
C LEU A 23 6.24 -0.76 4.72
N VAL A 24 5.83 0.36 5.30
CA VAL A 24 6.42 1.68 5.04
C VAL A 24 6.82 2.35 6.36
N THR A 25 7.72 3.31 6.27
CA THR A 25 8.06 4.23 7.36
C THR A 25 7.77 5.65 6.92
N GLU A 26 7.04 6.39 7.75
CA GLU A 26 6.89 7.84 7.59
C GLU A 26 8.24 8.50 7.88
N ILE A 27 8.76 9.28 6.95
CA ILE A 27 10.13 9.83 7.00
C ILE A 27 10.29 10.81 8.16
N ALA A 28 9.27 11.64 8.41
CA ALA A 28 9.34 12.68 9.43
C ALA A 28 9.32 12.13 10.85
N SER A 29 8.51 11.10 11.11
CA SER A 29 8.28 10.56 12.46
C SER A 29 9.03 9.25 12.73
N GLY A 30 9.52 8.58 11.68
CA GLY A 30 10.06 7.22 11.77
C GLY A 30 8.99 6.14 12.00
N LYS A 31 7.71 6.52 12.13
CA LYS A 31 6.62 5.59 12.45
C LYS A 31 6.43 4.56 11.34
N GLN A 32 6.30 3.30 11.74
CA GLN A 32 5.97 2.22 10.80
C GLN A 32 4.46 2.16 10.55
N LEU A 33 4.11 2.03 9.28
CA LEU A 33 2.74 1.97 8.77
C LEU A 33 2.62 0.85 7.72
N VAL A 34 1.39 0.50 7.37
CA VAL A 34 1.10 -0.44 6.28
C VAL A 34 0.34 0.27 5.18
N TRP A 35 0.85 0.18 3.96
CA TRP A 35 0.15 0.62 2.77
C TRP A 35 -0.53 -0.55 2.07
N LYS A 36 -1.83 -0.43 1.81
CA LYS A 36 -2.58 -1.36 0.96
C LYS A 36 -2.77 -0.73 -0.42
N ARG A 37 -2.13 -1.30 -1.43
CA ARG A 37 -2.40 -0.98 -2.84
C ARG A 37 -3.50 -1.89 -3.34
N MET A 38 -4.63 -1.30 -3.72
CA MET A 38 -5.73 -2.01 -4.37
C MET A 38 -5.43 -2.18 -5.87
N THR A 39 -5.60 -3.40 -6.38
CA THR A 39 -5.48 -3.69 -7.82
C THR A 39 -6.84 -3.76 -8.49
N ILE A 40 -7.85 -4.28 -7.77
CA ILE A 40 -9.24 -4.28 -8.19
C ILE A 40 -9.84 -2.92 -7.84
N VAL A 41 -10.08 -2.09 -8.85
CA VAL A 41 -10.56 -0.70 -8.67
C VAL A 41 -11.98 -0.51 -9.21
N SER A 42 -12.49 -1.44 -10.00
CA SER A 42 -13.83 -1.40 -10.58
C SER A 42 -14.71 -2.59 -10.17
N LYS A 43 -16.02 -2.53 -10.45
CA LYS A 43 -16.92 -3.68 -10.28
C LYS A 43 -16.61 -4.77 -11.30
N GLU A 44 -16.11 -4.39 -12.46
CA GLU A 44 -15.70 -5.26 -13.55
C GLU A 44 -14.49 -6.10 -13.12
N ASP A 45 -13.50 -5.49 -12.43
CA ASP A 45 -12.35 -6.21 -11.87
C ASP A 45 -12.74 -7.24 -10.79
N ARG A 46 -13.93 -7.14 -10.20
CA ARG A 46 -14.45 -8.05 -9.15
C ARG A 46 -15.21 -9.26 -9.68
N ARG A 47 -15.48 -9.32 -10.99
CA ARG A 47 -16.31 -10.38 -11.60
C ARG A 47 -15.50 -11.60 -12.06
N MET A 48 -14.17 -11.55 -11.98
CA MET A 48 -13.30 -12.72 -12.19
C MET A 48 -13.24 -13.60 -10.95
#